data_AF-K5D050-F1
#
_entry.id   AF-K5D050-F1
#
_cell.length_a   1.000
_cell.length_b   1.000
_cell.length_c   1.000
_cell.angle_alpha   90.00
_cell.angle_beta   90.00
_cell.angle_gamma   90.00
#
_symmetry.space_group_name_H-M   'P 1'
#
loop_
_entity.id
_entity.type
_entity.pdbx_description
1 polymer ?
#
loop_
_entity_poly.entity_id
_entity_poly.type
_entity_poly.pdbx_seq_one_letter_code
_entity_poly.pdbx_strand_id
1 'polypeptide(L)'
;MIRTYIKKLFSRDFHASTCPINTATCSDKTLARFIKKSRLAQFSLQNFVGTRAEEINFISLGENCSTAWYLKQVGLKKASFPFDWVFSSPEIVIDCINNRFEHYLDPSLINPKPNQKSAGHARYHSNFFNHRNPLKSQAEFDYYRRCCSRFLDTVSSDASTIYLLTFISEPARRRQWSSGFTAEFPMPVDQDYNSIIPLIDTLKRFNPKSRVIVIDHSTHGERDAKARKINPDVLMIDFNAFGHSTGVYFEDHLDDFCFRLILSGLHGTQKPESDVNPYLY
;
A
#
# COMPACT_ATOMS: atom_id res chain seq x y z
N MET A 1 9.15 31.87 -1.94
CA MET A 1 8.09 31.07 -1.26
C MET A 1 8.38 29.57 -1.26
N ILE A 2 8.63 28.93 -2.42
CA ILE A 2 8.99 27.48 -2.52
C ILE A 2 10.30 27.14 -1.78
N ARG A 3 11.36 27.96 -1.94
CA ARG A 3 12.63 27.77 -1.20
C ARG A 3 12.46 27.79 0.32
N THR A 4 11.53 28.61 0.83
CA THR A 4 11.24 28.71 2.27
C THR A 4 10.45 27.50 2.77
N TYR A 5 9.56 26.95 1.94
CA TYR A 5 8.78 25.74 2.25
C TYR A 5 9.66 24.48 2.25
N ILE A 6 10.58 24.37 1.28
CA ILE A 6 11.59 23.31 1.23
C ILE A 6 12.51 23.39 2.45
N LYS A 7 13.05 24.57 2.80
CA LYS A 7 13.87 24.72 4.01
C LYS A 7 13.12 24.37 5.30
N LYS A 8 11.83 24.72 5.42
CA LYS A 8 11.01 24.36 6.60
C LYS A 8 10.70 22.87 6.71
N LEU A 9 10.56 22.16 5.59
CA LEU A 9 10.37 20.70 5.55
C LEU A 9 11.62 19.93 6.00
N PHE A 10 12.80 20.51 5.84
CA PHE A 10 14.08 19.89 6.22
C PHE A 10 14.72 20.47 7.50
N SER A 11 14.08 21.44 8.17
CA SER A 11 14.63 22.12 9.36
C SER A 11 14.04 21.67 10.69
N ARG A 12 13.10 20.72 10.71
CA ARG A 12 12.61 20.11 11.94
C ARG A 12 13.08 18.65 11.95
N ASP A 13 14.10 18.42 12.76
CA ASP A 13 14.69 17.13 13.12
C ASP A 13 15.55 16.44 12.05
N PHE A 14 16.69 17.02 11.67
CA PHE A 14 17.78 16.23 11.10
C PHE A 14 19.15 16.83 11.46
N HIS A 15 19.99 16.02 12.11
CA HIS A 15 21.38 16.38 12.41
C HIS A 15 22.11 16.78 11.13
N ALA A 16 22.67 17.98 11.16
CA ALA A 16 23.43 18.55 10.07
C ALA A 16 24.74 17.78 9.86
N SER A 17 24.83 17.03 8.77
CA SER A 17 26.11 16.81 8.11
C SER A 17 25.89 16.62 6.60
N THR A 18 26.33 17.64 5.87
CA THR A 18 26.65 17.69 4.43
C THR A 18 25.49 17.51 3.44
N CYS A 19 24.86 18.63 3.05
CA CYS A 19 24.01 18.72 1.86
C CYS A 19 24.78 19.49 0.77
N PRO A 20 25.26 18.84 -0.31
CA PRO A 20 25.90 19.53 -1.42
C PRO A 20 24.82 19.89 -2.44
N ILE A 21 24.15 21.04 -2.27
CA ILE A 21 23.26 21.58 -3.31
C ILE A 21 23.98 22.76 -3.95
N ASN A 22 24.63 22.51 -5.09
CA ASN A 22 25.11 23.59 -5.95
C ASN A 22 25.08 23.20 -7.43
N THR A 23 23.88 23.02 -8.00
CA THR A 23 23.59 23.06 -9.46
C THR A 23 22.08 23.32 -9.68
N ALA A 24 21.64 24.58 -9.57
CA ALA A 24 20.22 24.94 -9.61
C ALA A 24 19.87 25.86 -10.78
N THR A 25 19.45 25.29 -11.91
CA THR A 25 18.59 25.98 -12.90
C THR A 25 17.68 25.01 -13.66
N CYS A 26 18.10 23.77 -13.90
CA CYS A 26 17.26 22.71 -14.51
C CYS A 26 16.55 21.81 -13.47
N SER A 27 17.17 21.58 -12.31
CA SER A 27 16.66 20.69 -11.24
C SER A 27 15.43 21.23 -10.50
N ASP A 28 15.35 22.55 -10.26
CA ASP A 28 14.26 23.17 -9.50
C ASP A 28 12.89 23.10 -10.21
N LYS A 29 12.85 23.22 -11.55
CA LYS A 29 11.60 23.19 -12.33
C LYS A 29 11.03 21.78 -12.39
N THR A 30 11.87 20.77 -12.60
CA THR A 30 11.46 19.35 -12.62
C THR A 30 10.98 18.90 -11.25
N LEU A 31 11.69 19.30 -10.19
CA LEU A 31 11.28 19.08 -8.79
C LEU A 31 9.90 19.70 -8.50
N ALA A 32 9.71 20.98 -8.82
CA ALA A 32 8.45 21.67 -8.59
C ALA A 32 7.29 21.04 -9.39
N ARG A 33 7.58 20.59 -10.62
CA ARG A 33 6.61 19.86 -11.46
C ARG A 33 6.20 18.55 -10.81
N PHE A 34 7.14 17.74 -10.31
CA PHE A 34 6.81 16.49 -9.65
C PHE A 34 5.97 16.69 -8.38
N ILE A 35 6.37 17.62 -7.50
CA ILE A 35 5.59 17.96 -6.29
C ILE A 35 4.17 18.41 -6.68
N LYS A 36 4.04 19.26 -7.73
CA LYS A 36 2.73 19.71 -8.22
C LYS A 36 1.88 18.52 -8.69
N LYS A 37 2.45 17.61 -9.47
CA LYS A 37 1.74 16.40 -9.94
C LYS A 37 1.33 15.49 -8.78
N SER A 38 2.22 15.29 -7.79
CA SER A 38 1.92 14.55 -6.57
C SER A 38 0.79 15.19 -5.76
N ARG A 39 0.71 16.54 -5.69
CA ARG A 39 -0.44 17.24 -5.08
C ARG A 39 -1.74 17.05 -5.85
N LEU A 40 -1.69 16.99 -7.18
CA LEU A 40 -2.89 16.72 -7.99
C LEU A 40 -3.39 15.28 -7.78
N ALA A 41 -2.48 14.32 -7.69
CA ALA A 41 -2.82 12.94 -7.33
C ALA A 41 -3.37 12.84 -5.90
N GLN A 42 -2.74 13.52 -4.92
CA GLN A 42 -3.25 13.65 -3.55
C GLN A 42 -4.69 14.19 -3.53
N PHE A 43 -4.96 15.28 -4.25
CA PHE A 43 -6.29 15.89 -4.30
C PHE A 43 -7.32 14.96 -4.94
N SER A 44 -6.94 14.25 -6.01
CA SER A 44 -7.79 13.25 -6.65
C SER A 44 -8.14 12.11 -5.69
N LEU A 45 -7.16 11.64 -4.92
CA LEU A 45 -7.35 10.64 -3.88
C LEU A 45 -8.23 11.16 -2.74
N GLN A 46 -8.02 12.40 -2.31
CA GLN A 46 -8.86 13.06 -1.30
C GLN A 46 -10.32 13.13 -1.72
N ASN A 47 -10.58 13.53 -2.96
CA ASN A 47 -11.94 13.57 -3.52
C ASN A 47 -12.54 12.18 -3.69
N PHE A 48 -11.72 11.18 -4.05
CA PHE A 48 -12.17 9.80 -4.14
C PHE A 48 -12.60 9.27 -2.78
N VAL A 49 -11.83 9.49 -1.72
CA VAL A 49 -12.22 9.13 -0.35
C VAL A 49 -13.49 9.89 0.06
N GLY A 50 -13.54 11.19 -0.23
CA GLY A 50 -14.66 12.08 0.05
C GLY A 50 -14.64 12.60 1.49
N THR A 51 -15.77 13.18 1.91
CA THR A 51 -15.98 13.61 3.30
C THR A 51 -16.22 12.39 4.18
N ARG A 52 -15.46 12.29 5.27
CA ARG A 52 -15.59 11.16 6.22
C ARG A 52 -16.76 11.43 7.16
N ALA A 53 -17.95 10.96 6.79
CA ALA A 53 -19.11 10.93 7.69
C ALA A 53 -19.00 9.79 8.73
N GLU A 54 -18.28 8.72 8.37
CA GLU A 54 -18.04 7.55 9.20
C GLU A 54 -16.56 7.14 9.16
N GLU A 55 -16.18 6.26 10.07
CA GLU A 55 -14.83 5.72 10.13
C GLU A 55 -14.58 4.74 8.97
N ILE A 56 -13.52 4.99 8.20
CA ILE A 56 -13.10 4.13 7.08
C ILE A 56 -11.97 3.22 7.55
N ASN A 57 -12.03 1.95 7.16
CA ASN A 57 -10.92 1.02 7.29
C ASN A 57 -10.03 1.06 6.04
N PHE A 58 -8.72 1.20 6.24
CA PHE A 58 -7.75 1.14 5.17
C PHE A 58 -6.95 -0.16 5.31
N ILE A 59 -7.05 -1.04 4.32
CA ILE A 59 -6.45 -2.38 4.37
C ILE A 59 -5.50 -2.56 3.20
N SER A 60 -4.25 -2.92 3.51
CA SER A 60 -3.27 -3.31 2.49
C SER A 60 -3.61 -4.69 1.95
N LEU A 61 -3.60 -4.82 0.62
CA LEU A 61 -3.65 -6.08 -0.11
C LEU A 61 -2.39 -6.21 -0.98
N GLY A 62 -1.99 -7.45 -1.24
CA GLY A 62 -1.21 -7.81 -2.42
C GLY A 62 0.31 -7.89 -2.27
N GLU A 63 0.99 -7.34 -3.27
CA GLU A 63 2.33 -7.80 -3.71
C GLU A 63 3.47 -7.12 -2.98
N ASN A 64 3.21 -5.93 -2.46
CA ASN A 64 4.23 -5.04 -1.99
C ASN A 64 3.92 -4.53 -0.58
N CYS A 65 4.84 -4.83 0.35
CA CYS A 65 4.74 -4.45 1.75
C CYS A 65 4.78 -2.91 1.96
N SER A 66 5.17 -2.15 0.94
CA SER A 66 5.16 -0.68 0.99
C SER A 66 3.79 -0.11 1.32
N THR A 67 2.70 -0.73 0.87
CA THR A 67 1.34 -0.25 1.13
C THR A 67 1.07 -0.17 2.63
N ALA A 68 1.29 -1.28 3.36
CA ALA A 68 1.11 -1.32 4.81
C ALA A 68 2.08 -0.37 5.53
N TRP A 69 3.32 -0.26 5.06
CA TRP A 69 4.28 0.69 5.62
C TRP A 69 3.80 2.13 5.47
N TYR A 70 3.39 2.57 4.28
CA TYR A 70 2.97 3.95 4.06
C TYR A 70 1.64 4.27 4.74
N LEU A 71 0.71 3.32 4.85
CA LEU A 71 -0.47 3.48 5.71
C LEU A 71 -0.08 3.78 7.16
N LYS A 72 0.98 3.15 7.68
CA LYS A 72 1.54 3.47 9.00
C LYS A 72 2.15 4.87 9.02
N GLN A 73 2.92 5.24 8.00
CA GLN A 73 3.58 6.56 7.92
C GLN A 73 2.59 7.72 7.87
N VAL A 74 1.42 7.55 7.26
CA VAL A 74 0.36 8.57 7.22
C VAL A 74 -0.64 8.47 8.38
N GLY A 75 -0.40 7.59 9.35
CA GLY A 75 -1.20 7.45 10.58
C GLY A 75 -2.55 6.76 10.40
N LEU A 76 -2.76 6.00 9.32
CA LEU A 76 -4.04 5.35 9.00
C LEU A 76 -4.05 3.84 9.22
N LYS A 77 -2.90 3.24 9.54
CA LYS A 77 -2.81 1.80 9.85
C LYS A 77 -3.24 1.51 11.29
N LYS A 78 -4.50 1.15 11.49
CA LYS A 78 -5.08 0.84 12.82
C LYS A 78 -4.69 -0.52 13.38
N ALA A 79 -4.51 -1.49 12.49
CA ALA A 79 -4.20 -2.87 12.87
C ALA A 79 -3.36 -3.54 11.77
N SER A 80 -2.88 -4.76 12.05
CA SER A 80 -2.27 -5.61 11.03
C SER A 80 -3.26 -6.52 10.33
N PHE A 81 -3.04 -6.76 9.05
CA PHE A 81 -3.85 -7.65 8.23
C PHE A 81 -2.95 -8.70 7.54
N PRO A 82 -3.52 -9.81 7.03
CA PRO A 82 -2.76 -10.96 6.55
C PRO A 82 -1.77 -10.63 5.43
N PHE A 83 -2.07 -9.59 4.64
CA PHE A 83 -1.33 -9.21 3.45
C PHE A 83 -0.36 -8.04 3.66
N ASP A 84 -0.16 -7.59 4.90
CA ASP A 84 0.73 -6.44 5.18
C ASP A 84 2.22 -6.75 4.89
N TRP A 85 2.64 -7.98 5.21
CA TRP A 85 4.06 -8.37 5.29
C TRP A 85 4.33 -9.72 4.61
N VAL A 86 3.52 -10.05 3.61
CA VAL A 86 3.69 -11.23 2.76
C VAL A 86 3.65 -10.77 1.30
N PHE A 87 4.25 -11.56 0.44
CA PHE A 87 4.12 -11.40 -1.00
C PHE A 87 2.87 -12.16 -1.45
N SER A 88 1.84 -11.46 -1.93
CA SER A 88 0.61 -12.09 -2.45
C SER A 88 0.21 -11.45 -3.78
N SER A 89 -0.49 -12.19 -4.65
CA SER A 89 -1.10 -11.67 -5.87
C SER A 89 -2.62 -11.51 -5.69
N PRO A 90 -3.33 -10.80 -6.58
CA PRO A 90 -4.79 -10.75 -6.57
C PRO A 90 -5.44 -12.14 -6.49
N GLU A 91 -4.94 -13.12 -7.25
CA GLU A 91 -5.45 -14.49 -7.26
C GLU A 91 -5.24 -15.21 -5.92
N ILE A 92 -4.07 -15.04 -5.29
CA ILE A 92 -3.81 -15.60 -3.95
C ILE A 92 -4.75 -14.97 -2.91
N VAL A 93 -4.99 -13.66 -2.99
CA VAL A 93 -5.94 -12.96 -2.10
C VAL A 93 -7.34 -13.52 -2.28
N ILE A 94 -7.79 -13.75 -3.52
CA ILE A 94 -9.09 -14.36 -3.82
C ILE A 94 -9.19 -15.77 -3.23
N ASP A 95 -8.17 -16.62 -3.42
CA ASP A 95 -8.13 -17.97 -2.84
C ASP A 95 -8.29 -17.91 -1.32
N CYS A 96 -7.46 -17.09 -0.66
CA CYS A 96 -7.51 -16.90 0.79
C CYS A 96 -8.88 -16.44 1.30
N ILE A 97 -9.55 -15.52 0.59
CA ILE A 97 -10.87 -15.04 0.99
C ILE A 97 -11.91 -16.15 0.82
N ASN A 98 -11.92 -16.83 -0.33
CA ASN A 98 -12.91 -17.86 -0.65
C ASN A 98 -12.80 -19.08 0.26
N ASN A 99 -11.59 -19.47 0.68
CA ASN A 99 -11.37 -20.55 1.65
C ASN A 99 -11.25 -20.08 3.10
N ARG A 100 -11.58 -18.81 3.39
CA ARG A 100 -11.55 -18.23 4.75
C ARG A 100 -10.19 -18.42 5.46
N PHE A 101 -9.10 -18.34 4.70
CA PHE A 101 -7.70 -18.52 5.11
C PHE A 101 -7.33 -19.93 5.60
N GLU A 102 -8.14 -20.95 5.30
CA GLU A 102 -7.84 -22.34 5.69
C GLU A 102 -6.50 -22.80 5.14
N HIS A 103 -6.26 -22.64 3.83
CA HIS A 103 -4.97 -23.00 3.24
C HIS A 103 -3.83 -22.11 3.74
N TYR A 104 -4.06 -20.80 3.90
CA TYR A 104 -3.05 -19.84 4.35
C TYR A 104 -2.50 -20.18 5.75
N LEU A 105 -3.36 -20.68 6.63
CA LEU A 105 -3.04 -20.99 8.02
C LEU A 105 -2.71 -22.47 8.24
N ASP A 106 -2.75 -23.33 7.22
CA ASP A 106 -2.41 -24.74 7.36
C ASP A 106 -0.89 -24.91 7.54
N PRO A 107 -0.40 -25.33 8.73
CA PRO A 107 1.03 -25.49 8.97
C PRO A 107 1.69 -26.51 8.04
N SER A 108 0.94 -27.48 7.50
CA SER A 108 1.46 -28.49 6.57
C SER A 108 1.78 -27.91 5.19
N LEU A 109 1.19 -26.77 4.85
CA LEU A 109 1.47 -26.04 3.61
C LEU A 109 2.57 -24.98 3.79
N ILE A 110 3.09 -24.76 5.01
CA ILE A 110 4.12 -23.75 5.27
C ILE A 110 5.50 -24.40 5.23
N ASN A 111 6.35 -23.91 4.33
CA ASN A 111 7.68 -24.47 4.11
C ASN A 111 8.74 -23.61 4.83
N PRO A 112 9.35 -24.07 5.95
CA PRO A 112 10.37 -23.29 6.64
C PRO A 112 11.62 -23.12 5.77
N LYS A 113 12.26 -21.95 5.86
CA LYS A 113 13.54 -21.70 5.19
C LYS A 113 14.73 -21.94 6.12
N PRO A 114 15.93 -22.21 5.56
CA PRO A 114 17.14 -22.39 6.38
C PRO A 114 17.42 -21.24 7.33
N ASN A 115 17.08 -20.00 6.94
CA ASN A 115 17.30 -18.81 7.78
C ASN A 115 16.35 -18.69 8.98
N GLN A 116 15.28 -19.49 9.05
CA GLN A 116 14.23 -19.48 10.08
C GLN A 116 13.49 -18.13 10.31
N LYS A 117 13.85 -17.07 9.57
CA LYS A 117 13.25 -15.73 9.62
C LYS A 117 12.07 -15.58 8.66
N SER A 118 12.05 -16.40 7.62
CA SER A 118 11.05 -16.40 6.55
C SER A 118 10.58 -17.82 6.26
N ALA A 119 9.47 -17.94 5.55
CA ALA A 119 8.95 -19.22 5.08
C ALA A 119 8.37 -19.09 3.67
N GLY A 120 8.32 -20.22 2.95
CA GLY A 120 7.50 -20.38 1.75
C GLY A 120 6.13 -20.95 2.08
N HIS A 121 5.34 -21.15 1.04
CA HIS A 121 4.04 -21.80 1.10
C HIS A 121 3.89 -22.75 -0.10
N ALA A 122 3.53 -24.01 0.13
CA ALA A 122 3.47 -25.06 -0.89
C ALA A 122 2.42 -24.76 -1.97
N ARG A 123 1.27 -24.20 -1.58
CA ARG A 123 0.21 -23.75 -2.50
C ARG A 123 0.55 -22.46 -3.25
N TYR A 124 1.00 -21.42 -2.53
CA TYR A 124 1.16 -20.09 -3.10
C TYR A 124 2.52 -19.88 -3.76
N HIS A 125 3.60 -19.91 -2.98
CA HIS A 125 4.96 -19.83 -3.51
C HIS A 125 6.07 -19.90 -2.45
N SER A 126 7.30 -20.17 -2.90
CA SER A 126 8.49 -20.35 -2.06
C SER A 126 8.91 -19.11 -1.24
N ASN A 127 8.50 -17.91 -1.63
CA ASN A 127 8.85 -16.65 -0.95
C ASN A 127 7.68 -15.96 -0.23
N PHE A 128 6.61 -16.68 0.08
CA PHE A 128 5.34 -16.10 0.57
C PHE A 128 5.47 -15.29 1.87
N PHE A 129 5.97 -15.92 2.93
CA PHE A 129 6.21 -15.26 4.22
C PHE A 129 7.62 -14.67 4.27
N ASN A 130 7.84 -13.58 3.54
CA ASN A 130 9.16 -12.99 3.31
C ASN A 130 9.76 -12.28 4.54
N HIS A 131 8.93 -11.73 5.44
CA HIS A 131 9.40 -10.98 6.61
C HIS A 131 9.32 -11.75 7.93
N ARG A 132 8.44 -12.74 8.03
CA ARG A 132 8.12 -13.38 9.31
C ARG A 132 7.66 -14.83 9.13
N ASN A 133 8.42 -15.78 9.69
CA ASN A 133 8.12 -17.21 9.63
C ASN A 133 6.99 -17.61 10.63
N PRO A 134 5.80 -18.05 10.16
CA PRO A 134 4.72 -18.49 11.03
C PRO A 134 5.10 -19.69 11.92
N LEU A 135 5.98 -20.57 11.44
CA LEU A 135 6.39 -21.79 12.16
C LEU A 135 7.48 -21.54 13.21
N LYS A 136 7.98 -20.31 13.33
CA LYS A 136 9.08 -20.00 14.27
C LYS A 136 8.64 -20.17 15.74
N SER A 137 7.38 -19.89 16.07
CA SER A 137 6.81 -20.16 17.39
C SER A 137 5.28 -20.05 17.36
N GLN A 138 4.61 -20.53 18.40
CA GLN A 138 3.16 -20.38 18.54
C GLN A 138 2.71 -18.90 18.47
N ALA A 139 3.47 -17.98 19.08
CA ALA A 139 3.13 -16.56 19.05
C ALA A 139 3.19 -15.94 17.64
N GLU A 140 4.08 -16.46 16.79
CA GLU A 140 4.21 -16.06 15.38
C GLU A 140 3.02 -16.56 14.57
N PHE A 141 2.65 -17.82 14.76
CA PHE A 141 1.47 -18.41 14.13
C PHE A 141 0.18 -17.71 14.58
N ASP A 142 0.01 -17.47 15.88
CA ASP A 142 -1.16 -16.79 16.44
C ASP A 142 -1.27 -15.34 15.96
N TYR A 143 -0.15 -14.68 15.64
CA TYR A 143 -0.19 -13.37 15.00
C TYR A 143 -0.93 -13.43 13.65
N TYR A 144 -0.59 -14.40 12.80
CA TYR A 144 -1.26 -14.57 11.51
C TYR A 144 -2.73 -14.97 11.68
N ARG A 145 -3.06 -15.86 12.63
CA ARG A 145 -4.45 -16.19 12.97
C ARG A 145 -5.27 -14.95 13.34
N ARG A 146 -4.74 -14.09 14.22
CA ARG A 146 -5.41 -12.83 14.61
C ARG A 146 -5.57 -11.87 13.43
N CYS A 147 -4.58 -11.77 12.55
CA CYS A 147 -4.68 -10.98 11.33
C CYS A 147 -5.78 -11.50 10.40
N CYS A 148 -5.88 -12.82 10.19
CA CYS A 148 -6.88 -13.45 9.33
C CYS A 148 -8.29 -13.29 9.90
N SER A 149 -8.48 -13.56 11.20
CA SER A 149 -9.77 -13.34 11.88
C SER A 149 -10.23 -11.91 11.72
N ARG A 150 -9.37 -10.93 12.04
CA ARG A 150 -9.69 -9.50 11.92
C ARG A 150 -10.06 -9.11 10.50
N PHE A 151 -9.36 -9.65 9.51
CA PHE A 151 -9.67 -9.40 8.10
C PHE A 151 -11.08 -9.90 7.76
N LEU A 152 -11.39 -11.16 8.13
CA LEU A 152 -12.72 -11.75 7.91
C LEU A 152 -13.83 -10.96 8.61
N ASP A 153 -13.60 -10.53 9.84
CA ASP A 153 -14.54 -9.71 10.60
C ASP A 153 -14.78 -8.35 9.89
N THR A 154 -13.72 -7.73 9.38
CA THR A 154 -13.82 -6.42 8.72
C THR A 154 -14.49 -6.52 7.35
N VAL A 155 -14.10 -7.50 6.52
CA VAL A 155 -14.67 -7.68 5.17
C VAL A 155 -16.14 -8.13 5.21
N SER A 156 -16.57 -8.76 6.30
CA SER A 156 -17.98 -9.17 6.49
C SER A 156 -18.82 -8.13 7.23
N SER A 157 -18.23 -7.00 7.63
CA SER A 157 -18.94 -5.92 8.34
C SER A 157 -19.53 -4.89 7.38
N ASP A 158 -20.50 -4.10 7.87
CA ASP A 158 -21.10 -2.98 7.14
C ASP A 158 -20.21 -1.72 7.09
N ALA A 159 -19.01 -1.77 7.67
CA ALA A 159 -18.09 -0.65 7.74
C ALA A 159 -17.53 -0.30 6.35
N SER A 160 -17.38 1.00 6.05
CA SER A 160 -16.70 1.44 4.84
C SER A 160 -15.25 0.99 4.86
N THR A 161 -14.83 0.28 3.82
CA THR A 161 -13.48 -0.25 3.70
C THR A 161 -12.89 0.13 2.36
N ILE A 162 -11.68 0.69 2.39
CA ILE A 162 -10.87 0.97 1.21
C ILE A 162 -9.67 0.03 1.23
N TYR A 163 -9.58 -0.81 0.22
CA TYR A 163 -8.45 -1.69 0.00
C TYR A 163 -7.40 -0.99 -0.85
N LEU A 164 -6.14 -1.05 -0.44
CA LEU A 164 -5.02 -0.49 -1.18
C LEU A 164 -4.16 -1.63 -1.71
N LEU A 165 -3.85 -1.58 -3.00
CA LEU A 165 -3.01 -2.54 -3.69
C LEU A 165 -1.89 -1.78 -4.39
N THR A 166 -0.63 -2.08 -4.08
CA THR A 166 0.51 -1.57 -4.86
C THR A 166 1.04 -2.70 -5.74
N PHE A 167 0.94 -2.53 -7.05
CA PHE A 167 1.47 -3.51 -8.00
C PHE A 167 3.00 -3.54 -8.00
N ILE A 168 3.54 -4.71 -8.31
CA ILE A 168 4.93 -4.86 -8.75
C ILE A 168 4.91 -5.00 -10.27
N SER A 169 5.00 -3.85 -10.95
CA SER A 169 5.03 -3.76 -12.42
C SER A 169 6.44 -3.94 -13.01
N GLU A 170 7.46 -4.05 -12.15
CA GLU A 170 8.86 -4.27 -12.55
C GLU A 170 9.44 -5.57 -11.95
N PRO A 171 8.93 -6.76 -12.33
CA PRO A 171 9.35 -8.05 -11.75
C PRO A 171 10.86 -8.30 -11.80
N ALA A 172 11.52 -7.83 -12.87
CA ALA A 172 12.97 -7.95 -13.04
C ALA A 172 13.77 -7.20 -11.95
N ARG A 173 13.20 -6.13 -11.39
CA ARG A 173 13.79 -5.34 -10.29
C ARG A 173 13.37 -5.85 -8.91
N ARG A 174 12.36 -6.72 -8.83
CA ARG A 174 11.85 -7.31 -7.59
C ARG A 174 12.08 -8.82 -7.55
N ARG A 175 13.33 -9.24 -7.76
CA ARG A 175 13.73 -10.66 -7.88
C ARG A 175 13.26 -11.54 -6.73
N GLN A 176 13.29 -11.06 -5.50
CA GLN A 176 12.82 -11.84 -4.35
C GLN A 176 11.32 -12.16 -4.44
N TRP A 177 10.52 -11.25 -4.97
CA TRP A 177 9.10 -11.46 -5.20
C TRP A 177 8.89 -12.33 -6.45
N SER A 178 9.46 -11.95 -7.59
CA SER A 178 9.22 -12.62 -8.89
C SER A 178 9.71 -14.06 -8.93
N SER A 179 10.87 -14.37 -8.34
CA SER A 179 11.37 -15.75 -8.25
C SER A 179 10.57 -16.65 -7.29
N GLY A 180 9.63 -16.08 -6.55
CA GLY A 180 8.82 -16.84 -5.59
C GLY A 180 7.84 -17.79 -6.27
N PHE A 181 7.15 -17.32 -7.32
CA PHE A 181 6.01 -17.96 -7.98
C PHE A 181 6.37 -19.28 -8.67
N THR A 182 6.51 -20.32 -7.86
CA THR A 182 6.98 -21.66 -8.25
C THR A 182 5.92 -22.74 -7.98
N ALA A 183 4.66 -22.35 -7.77
CA ALA A 183 3.60 -23.25 -7.32
C ALA A 183 2.33 -23.06 -8.17
N GLU A 184 1.14 -23.20 -7.57
CA GLU A 184 -0.15 -23.22 -8.28
C GLU A 184 -0.51 -21.88 -8.92
N PHE A 185 -0.10 -20.78 -8.30
CA PHE A 185 -0.45 -19.43 -8.75
C PHE A 185 0.65 -18.85 -9.64
N PRO A 186 0.32 -18.37 -10.86
CA PRO A 186 1.28 -17.72 -11.73
C PRO A 186 1.76 -16.39 -11.14
N MET A 187 2.96 -15.98 -11.54
CA MET A 187 3.42 -14.62 -11.30
C MET A 187 2.51 -13.65 -12.08
N PRO A 188 1.93 -12.63 -11.43
CA PRO A 188 1.13 -11.66 -12.14
C PRO A 188 2.04 -10.81 -13.04
N VAL A 189 1.60 -10.63 -14.28
CA VAL A 189 2.28 -9.85 -15.33
C VAL A 189 1.27 -8.90 -15.98
N ASP A 190 1.76 -7.82 -16.57
CA ASP A 190 0.95 -6.85 -17.32
C ASP A 190 -0.33 -6.40 -16.60
N GLN A 191 -0.17 -6.10 -15.30
CA GLN A 191 -1.30 -5.81 -14.41
C GLN A 191 -1.95 -4.45 -14.72
N ASP A 192 -3.27 -4.42 -14.74
CA ASP A 192 -4.07 -3.24 -15.00
C ASP A 192 -5.38 -3.27 -14.19
N TYR A 193 -6.36 -2.45 -14.57
CA TYR A 193 -7.68 -2.50 -13.94
C TYR A 193 -8.42 -3.82 -14.21
N ASN A 194 -8.29 -4.38 -15.42
CA ASN A 194 -9.02 -5.59 -15.80
C ASN A 194 -8.49 -6.81 -15.05
N SER A 195 -7.18 -6.88 -14.80
CA SER A 195 -6.55 -7.98 -14.07
C SER A 195 -7.03 -8.12 -12.62
N ILE A 196 -7.62 -7.06 -12.03
CA ILE A 196 -8.10 -7.06 -10.65
C ILE A 196 -9.63 -7.09 -10.52
N ILE A 197 -10.39 -7.12 -11.62
CA ILE A 197 -11.86 -7.23 -11.57
C ILE A 197 -12.30 -8.43 -10.71
N PRO A 198 -11.73 -9.65 -10.86
CA PRO A 198 -12.13 -10.78 -10.02
C PRO A 198 -11.90 -10.56 -8.51
N LEU A 199 -10.86 -9.80 -8.16
CA LEU A 199 -10.58 -9.43 -6.77
C LEU A 199 -11.63 -8.42 -6.26
N ILE A 200 -11.91 -7.39 -7.05
CA ILE A 200 -12.94 -6.39 -6.73
C ILE A 200 -14.30 -7.06 -6.52
N ASP A 201 -14.70 -7.94 -7.44
CA ASP A 201 -15.95 -8.68 -7.36
C ASP A 201 -15.99 -9.57 -6.12
N THR A 202 -14.87 -10.23 -5.80
CA THR A 202 -14.74 -11.02 -4.57
C THR A 202 -14.94 -10.16 -3.32
N LEU A 203 -14.28 -9.01 -3.22
CA LEU A 203 -14.43 -8.09 -2.08
C LEU A 203 -15.87 -7.56 -1.97
N LYS A 204 -16.48 -7.19 -3.11
CA LYS A 204 -17.86 -6.67 -3.16
C LYS A 204 -18.92 -7.70 -2.81
N ARG A 205 -18.68 -9.00 -3.05
CA ARG A 205 -19.57 -10.08 -2.59
C ARG A 205 -19.74 -10.09 -1.07
N PHE A 206 -18.72 -9.68 -0.31
CA PHE A 206 -18.77 -9.63 1.15
C PHE A 206 -19.15 -8.24 1.68
N ASN A 207 -18.63 -7.18 1.05
CA ASN A 207 -18.95 -5.80 1.42
C ASN A 207 -19.17 -4.94 0.16
N PRO A 208 -20.43 -4.69 -0.23
CA PRO A 208 -20.77 -3.90 -1.41
C PRO A 208 -20.29 -2.44 -1.35
N LYS A 209 -20.06 -1.89 -0.15
CA LYS A 209 -19.53 -0.54 0.09
C LYS A 209 -18.01 -0.46 -0.05
N SER A 210 -17.34 -1.59 -0.28
CA SER A 210 -15.90 -1.62 -0.48
C SER A 210 -15.49 -0.84 -1.72
N ARG A 211 -14.34 -0.16 -1.59
CA ARG A 211 -13.67 0.57 -2.66
C ARG A 211 -12.21 0.12 -2.75
N VAL A 212 -11.59 0.31 -3.90
CA VAL A 212 -10.23 -0.13 -4.17
C VAL A 212 -9.40 1.03 -4.71
N ILE A 213 -8.20 1.19 -4.16
CA ILE A 213 -7.16 2.06 -4.71
C ILE A 213 -6.02 1.18 -5.17
N VAL A 214 -5.62 1.35 -6.42
CA VAL A 214 -4.47 0.65 -6.99
C VAL A 214 -3.37 1.66 -7.26
N ILE A 215 -2.16 1.33 -6.83
CA ILE A 215 -0.97 2.12 -7.05
C ILE A 215 -0.06 1.29 -7.95
N ASP A 216 0.05 1.71 -9.19
CA ASP A 216 1.08 1.20 -10.09
C ASP A 216 2.32 2.08 -9.88
N HIS A 217 3.39 1.48 -9.36
CA HIS A 217 4.63 2.21 -9.15
C HIS A 217 5.81 1.60 -9.90
N SER A 218 6.63 2.48 -10.47
CA SER A 218 7.86 2.16 -11.17
C SER A 218 9.02 2.96 -10.61
N THR A 219 10.24 2.51 -10.89
CA THR A 219 11.50 3.07 -10.37
C THR A 219 12.47 3.35 -11.51
N HIS A 220 13.48 4.18 -11.24
CA HIS A 220 14.51 4.54 -12.23
C HIS A 220 13.96 5.20 -13.51
N GLY A 221 12.80 5.87 -13.40
CA GLY A 221 12.18 6.59 -14.51
C GLY A 221 12.17 8.11 -14.30
N GLU A 222 11.54 8.82 -15.25
CA GLU A 222 11.23 10.23 -15.06
C GLU A 222 10.13 10.39 -14.01
N ARG A 223 10.39 11.21 -12.98
CA ARG A 223 9.45 11.44 -11.89
C ARG A 223 8.08 11.89 -12.39
N ASP A 224 7.07 11.08 -12.12
CA ASP A 224 5.70 11.37 -12.48
C ASP A 224 4.71 10.83 -11.45
N ALA A 225 3.56 11.49 -11.35
CA ALA A 225 2.45 11.04 -10.53
C ALA A 225 1.13 11.42 -11.21
N LYS A 226 0.25 10.46 -11.40
CA LYS A 226 -1.06 10.67 -12.03
C LYS A 226 -2.11 9.81 -11.34
N ALA A 227 -3.23 10.41 -10.95
CA ALA A 227 -4.40 9.68 -10.49
C ALA A 227 -5.45 9.63 -11.58
N ARG A 228 -6.16 8.51 -11.70
CA ARG A 228 -7.26 8.27 -12.63
C ARG A 228 -8.39 7.59 -11.88
N LYS A 229 -9.55 8.24 -11.82
CA LYS A 229 -10.78 7.60 -11.34
C LYS A 229 -11.30 6.71 -12.46
N ILE A 230 -11.32 5.40 -12.24
CA ILE A 230 -11.81 4.42 -13.23
C ILE A 230 -13.33 4.38 -13.19
N ASN A 231 -13.88 4.27 -11.97
CA ASN A 231 -15.31 4.29 -11.70
C ASN A 231 -15.55 4.82 -10.26
N PRO A 232 -16.79 4.87 -9.75
CA PRO A 232 -17.05 5.34 -8.38
C PRO A 232 -16.30 4.60 -7.27
N ASP A 233 -15.96 3.33 -7.49
CA ASP A 233 -15.39 2.43 -6.49
C ASP A 233 -13.90 2.15 -6.68
N VAL A 234 -13.31 2.61 -7.79
CA VAL A 234 -11.91 2.32 -8.13
C VAL A 234 -11.15 3.57 -8.57
N LEU A 235 -10.02 3.81 -7.90
CA LEU A 235 -9.03 4.83 -8.25
C LEU A 235 -7.69 4.15 -8.54
N MET A 236 -7.06 4.51 -9.66
CA MET A 236 -5.69 4.13 -9.96
C MET A 236 -4.74 5.31 -9.81
N ILE A 237 -3.54 5.06 -9.32
CA ILE A 237 -2.46 6.03 -9.20
C ILE A 237 -1.24 5.43 -9.89
N ASP A 238 -0.74 6.09 -10.93
CA ASP A 238 0.58 5.80 -11.48
C ASP A 238 1.61 6.68 -10.75
N PHE A 239 2.67 6.07 -10.23
CA PHE A 239 3.77 6.75 -9.55
C PHE A 239 5.12 6.28 -10.09
N ASN A 240 5.79 7.14 -10.86
CA ASN A 240 7.12 6.85 -11.36
C ASN A 240 8.15 7.55 -10.48
N ALA A 241 9.00 6.77 -9.82
CA ALA A 241 10.08 7.24 -8.97
C ALA A 241 11.40 7.33 -9.76
N PHE A 242 12.24 8.28 -9.37
CA PHE A 242 13.62 8.34 -9.88
C PHE A 242 14.52 7.32 -9.18
N GLY A 243 14.41 7.24 -7.85
CA GLY A 243 15.22 6.40 -7.01
C GLY A 243 14.76 4.95 -6.92
N HIS A 244 15.49 4.20 -6.12
CA HIS A 244 15.20 2.81 -5.81
C HIS A 244 14.12 2.68 -4.72
N SER A 245 13.39 1.56 -4.75
CA SER A 245 12.45 1.16 -3.70
C SER A 245 12.93 -0.12 -3.03
N THR A 246 12.99 -0.12 -1.71
CA THR A 246 13.37 -1.28 -0.89
C THR A 246 12.30 -2.40 -0.88
N GLY A 247 11.15 -2.18 -1.52
CA GLY A 247 9.94 -2.96 -1.30
C GLY A 247 9.16 -2.58 -0.03
N VAL A 248 9.63 -1.57 0.70
CA VAL A 248 8.93 -1.00 1.86
C VAL A 248 8.81 0.52 1.71
N TYR A 249 9.88 1.19 1.29
CA TYR A 249 9.93 2.64 1.07
C TYR A 249 10.86 3.02 -0.09
N PHE A 250 10.83 4.28 -0.51
CA PHE A 250 11.76 4.84 -1.50
C PHE A 250 13.00 5.43 -0.79
N GLU A 251 14.19 5.14 -1.31
CA GLU A 251 15.44 5.63 -0.72
C GLU A 251 15.71 7.10 -1.07
N ASP A 252 15.26 7.54 -2.25
CA ASP A 252 15.30 8.95 -2.61
C ASP A 252 14.26 9.73 -1.80
N HIS A 253 14.74 10.71 -1.03
CA HIS A 253 13.90 11.47 -0.09
C HIS A 253 12.74 12.22 -0.76
N LEU A 254 12.91 12.66 -2.00
CA LEU A 254 11.85 13.37 -2.71
C LEU A 254 10.76 12.41 -3.17
N ASP A 255 11.14 11.24 -3.69
CA ASP A 255 10.19 10.21 -4.10
C ASP A 255 9.39 9.73 -2.90
N ASP A 256 10.08 9.44 -1.79
CA ASP A 256 9.47 9.03 -0.52
C ASP A 256 8.54 10.11 0.07
N PHE A 257 8.95 11.38 0.02
CA PHE A 257 8.11 12.51 0.40
C PHE A 257 6.87 12.62 -0.49
N CYS A 258 7.02 12.53 -1.81
CA CYS A 258 5.91 12.67 -2.75
C CYS A 258 4.93 11.51 -2.65
N PHE A 259 5.41 10.29 -2.41
CA PHE A 259 4.54 9.14 -2.18
C PHE A 259 3.71 9.30 -0.91
N ARG A 260 4.33 9.71 0.21
CA ARG A 260 3.60 10.08 1.44
C ARG A 260 2.61 11.21 1.22
N LEU A 261 3.01 12.23 0.47
CA LEU A 261 2.15 13.38 0.15
C LEU A 261 0.90 12.91 -0.58
N ILE A 262 1.03 12.05 -1.59
CA ILE A 262 -0.11 11.46 -2.30
C ILE A 262 -1.00 10.72 -1.31
N LEU A 263 -0.44 9.77 -0.54
CA LEU A 263 -1.21 8.93 0.37
C LEU A 263 -1.82 9.68 1.56
N SER A 264 -1.33 10.86 1.91
CA SER A 264 -2.00 11.72 2.89
C SER A 264 -3.40 12.18 2.41
N GLY A 265 -3.68 12.09 1.11
CA GLY A 265 -5.03 12.26 0.56
C GLY A 265 -6.05 11.25 1.10
N LEU A 266 -5.61 10.11 1.66
CA LEU A 266 -6.50 9.13 2.31
C LEU A 266 -7.24 9.69 3.53
N HIS A 267 -6.77 10.80 4.11
CA HIS A 267 -7.50 11.49 5.18
C HIS A 267 -8.85 12.05 4.71
N GLY A 268 -9.07 12.15 3.40
CA GLY A 268 -10.30 12.69 2.82
C GLY A 268 -10.45 14.18 3.12
N THR A 269 -11.66 14.71 2.95
CA THR A 269 -12.01 16.04 3.46
C THR A 269 -12.57 15.88 4.86
N GLN A 270 -12.05 16.65 5.82
CA GLN A 270 -12.71 16.79 7.10
C GLN A 270 -14.00 17.58 6.88
N LYS A 271 -15.10 17.13 7.50
CA LYS A 271 -16.31 17.94 7.57
C LYS A 271 -15.93 19.25 8.27
N PRO A 272 -16.32 20.44 7.77
CA PRO A 272 -16.10 21.66 8.54
C PRO A 272 -16.73 21.49 9.92
N GLU A 273 -15.99 21.82 10.98
CA GLU A 273 -16.52 21.94 12.34
C GLU A 273 -17.47 23.14 12.39
N SER A 274 -18.64 23.01 11.78
CA SER A 274 -19.72 23.98 11.83
C SER A 274 -21.00 23.21 12.06
N ASP A 275 -21.24 22.88 13.33
CA ASP A 275 -22.54 22.61 13.96
C ASP A 275 -22.40 22.27 15.47
N VAL A 276 -21.26 22.58 16.11
CA VAL A 276 -21.22 22.66 17.58
C VAL A 276 -21.72 24.06 17.93
N ASN A 277 -22.98 24.13 18.37
CA ASN A 277 -23.59 25.34 18.90
C ASN A 277 -22.70 25.92 20.03
N PRO A 278 -22.10 27.11 19.86
CA PRO A 278 -21.24 27.71 20.88
C PRO A 278 -22.01 28.19 22.12
N TYR A 279 -23.34 28.03 22.16
CA TYR A 279 -24.21 28.42 23.28
C TYR A 279 -24.67 27.24 24.15
N LEU A 280 -24.02 26.08 24.06
CA LEU A 280 -24.25 24.95 24.98
C LEU A 280 -23.09 24.78 25.96
N TYR A 281 -22.82 25.80 26.79
CA TYR A 281 -22.17 25.68 28.10
C TYR A 281 -22.63 26.83 29.00
#